data_AF-A0A4D4JDD9-F1
#
_entry.id   AF-A0A4D4JDD9-F1
#
_cell.length_a   1.000
_cell.length_b   1.000
_cell.length_c   1.000
_cell.angle_alpha   90.00
_cell.angle_beta   90.00
_cell.angle_gamma   90.00
#
_symmetry.space_group_name_H-M   'P 1'
#
loop_
_entity.id
_entity.type
_entity.pdbx_description
1 polymer ?
#
loop_
_entity_poly.entity_id
_entity_poly.type
_entity_poly.pdbx_seq_one_letter_code
_entity_poly.pdbx_strand_id
1 'polypeptide(L)'
;MLPVEQYVATLARKRVAAGVLFRDARGRVLLAEPSYKPNWEMPGGALEADEVPWAAAVRELAEELGWSGPLGRLLVVDYVRPQDGRPEGVVFVFDGGMLDEVELAAMVFPDGEIRSARSRRSARPVTR
;
A
#
# COMPACT_ATOMS: atom_id res chain seq x y z
N MET A 1 -15.87 19.66 -30.83
CA MET A 1 -15.64 18.82 -29.63
C MET A 1 -14.50 17.88 -29.97
N LEU A 2 -13.47 17.77 -29.12
CA LEU A 2 -12.37 16.83 -29.36
C LEU A 2 -12.91 15.37 -29.33
N PRO A 3 -12.32 14.44 -30.10
CA PRO A 3 -12.49 13.01 -29.87
C PRO A 3 -12.20 12.65 -28.39
N VAL A 4 -12.94 11.68 -27.85
CA VAL A 4 -12.86 11.30 -26.41
C VAL A 4 -11.43 10.98 -25.99
N GLU A 5 -10.72 10.20 -26.79
CA GLU A 5 -9.31 9.82 -26.57
C GLU A 5 -8.37 11.03 -26.50
N GLN A 6 -8.55 12.02 -27.37
CA GLN A 6 -7.77 13.25 -27.36
C GLN A 6 -8.08 14.12 -26.14
N TYR A 7 -9.36 14.21 -25.76
CA TYR A 7 -9.77 14.89 -24.54
C TYR A 7 -9.19 14.23 -23.28
N VAL A 8 -9.32 12.90 -23.15
CA VAL A 8 -8.79 12.13 -22.01
C VAL A 8 -7.27 12.28 -21.89
N ALA A 9 -6.55 12.35 -23.02
CA ALA A 9 -5.11 12.60 -23.01
C ALA A 9 -4.71 13.96 -22.40
N THR A 10 -5.62 14.95 -22.37
CA THR A 10 -5.38 16.26 -21.72
C THR A 10 -5.67 16.27 -20.23
N LEU A 11 -6.33 15.23 -19.70
CA LEU A 11 -6.68 15.18 -18.29
C LEU A 11 -5.45 14.91 -17.42
N ALA A 12 -5.46 15.47 -16.20
CA ALA A 12 -4.39 15.26 -15.25
C ALA A 12 -4.30 13.78 -14.86
N ARG A 13 -3.17 13.14 -15.16
CA ARG A 13 -2.86 11.79 -14.67
C ARG A 13 -2.25 11.87 -13.27
N LYS A 14 -2.67 10.95 -12.41
CA LYS A 14 -2.13 10.78 -11.06
C LYS A 14 -1.49 9.41 -11.00
N ARG A 15 -0.39 9.28 -10.26
CA ARG A 15 0.04 7.95 -9.82
C ARG A 15 -1.02 7.41 -8.86
N VAL A 16 -1.29 6.13 -8.93
CA VAL A 16 -2.21 5.48 -8.00
C VAL A 16 -1.49 4.33 -7.32
N ALA A 17 -1.69 4.21 -6.02
CA ALA A 17 -1.16 3.12 -5.22
C ALA A 17 -2.25 2.57 -4.30
N ALA A 18 -2.07 1.33 -3.85
CA ALA A 18 -2.91 0.71 -2.86
C ALA A 18 -2.04 0.12 -1.75
N GLY A 19 -2.49 0.23 -0.51
CA GLY A 19 -1.82 -0.40 0.62
C GLY A 19 -2.79 -0.92 1.66
N VAL A 20 -2.28 -1.73 2.59
CA VAL A 20 -3.14 -2.49 3.51
C VAL A 20 -2.73 -2.29 4.95
N LEU A 21 -3.70 -1.86 5.77
CA LEU A 21 -3.51 -1.65 7.19
C LEU A 21 -3.91 -2.89 7.98
N PHE A 22 -2.93 -3.70 8.36
CA PHE A 22 -3.11 -4.75 9.36
C PHE A 22 -2.87 -4.22 10.77
N ARG A 23 -3.61 -4.77 11.74
CA ARG A 23 -3.46 -4.47 13.17
C ARG A 23 -3.19 -5.74 13.96
N ASP A 24 -2.40 -5.68 15.01
CA ASP A 24 -2.32 -6.78 15.98
C ASP A 24 -3.21 -6.55 17.20
N ALA A 25 -3.32 -7.55 18.08
CA ALA A 25 -4.12 -7.49 19.30
C ALA A 25 -3.70 -6.36 20.27
N ARG A 26 -2.51 -5.76 20.08
CA ARG A 26 -1.99 -4.63 20.88
C ARG A 26 -2.22 -3.29 20.20
N GLY A 27 -2.95 -3.26 19.08
CA GLY A 27 -3.22 -2.06 18.28
C GLY A 27 -2.00 -1.52 17.53
N ARG A 28 -0.96 -2.33 17.35
CA ARG A 28 0.19 -1.98 16.50
C ARG A 28 -0.16 -2.27 15.05
N VAL A 29 0.49 -1.57 14.13
CA VAL A 29 0.27 -1.72 12.68
C VAL A 29 1.43 -2.48 12.06
N LEU A 30 1.14 -3.31 11.06
CA LEU A 30 2.18 -3.97 10.29
C LEU A 30 2.92 -2.93 9.44
N LEU A 31 4.25 -2.94 9.53
CA LEU A 31 5.11 -2.20 8.61
C LEU A 31 6.15 -3.17 8.03
N ALA A 32 6.44 -2.99 6.75
CA ALA A 32 7.49 -3.67 6.02
C ALA A 32 8.75 -2.79 5.94
N GLU A 33 9.92 -3.44 5.90
CA GLU A 33 11.23 -2.83 5.75
C GLU A 33 11.74 -3.03 4.33
N PRO A 34 11.69 -2.00 3.48
CA PRO A 34 12.13 -2.12 2.10
C PRO A 34 13.65 -2.27 2.00
N SER A 35 14.12 -2.92 0.95
CA SER A 35 15.53 -3.17 0.69
C SER A 35 16.26 -1.94 0.10
N TYR A 36 15.52 -0.99 -0.44
CA TYR A 36 16.08 0.13 -1.21
C TYR A 36 15.97 1.50 -0.52
N LYS A 37 15.33 1.59 0.65
CA LYS A 37 15.18 2.85 1.42
C LYS A 37 15.18 2.59 2.93
N PRO A 38 15.52 3.60 3.75
CA PRO A 38 15.61 3.42 5.21
C PRO A 38 14.24 3.43 5.91
N ASN A 39 13.20 3.92 5.25
CA ASN A 39 11.89 4.12 5.87
C ASN A 39 11.07 2.84 5.82
N TRP A 40 10.46 2.50 6.95
CA TRP A 40 9.46 1.45 7.05
C TRP A 40 8.12 1.95 6.54
N GLU A 41 7.41 1.11 5.80
CA GLU A 41 6.19 1.50 5.10
C GLU A 41 5.07 0.46 5.28
N MET A 42 3.85 0.88 5.00
CA MET A 42 2.71 -0.04 4.94
C MET A 42 2.86 -0.92 3.69
N PRO A 43 2.57 -2.23 3.77
CA PRO A 43 2.60 -3.10 2.60
C PRO A 43 1.65 -2.63 1.49
N GLY A 44 2.05 -2.86 0.25
CA GLY A 44 1.36 -2.40 -0.93
C GLY A 44 2.25 -1.61 -1.89
N GLY A 45 1.69 -1.27 -3.05
CA GLY A 45 2.47 -0.69 -4.13
C GLY A 45 1.62 0.05 -5.15
N ALA A 46 2.26 0.36 -6.28
CA ALA A 46 1.63 1.08 -7.37
C ALA A 46 0.65 0.17 -8.12
N LEU A 47 -0.43 0.77 -8.63
CA LEU A 47 -1.31 0.07 -9.56
C LEU A 47 -0.60 -0.14 -10.89
N GLU A 48 -0.81 -1.31 -11.49
CA GLU A 48 -0.53 -1.55 -12.90
C GLU A 48 -1.55 -0.85 -13.80
N ALA A 49 -1.30 -0.86 -15.11
CA ALA A 49 -2.22 -0.28 -16.08
C ALA A 49 -3.59 -0.98 -16.02
N ASP A 50 -4.65 -0.18 -15.92
CA ASP A 50 -6.05 -0.63 -15.84
C ASP A 50 -6.37 -1.53 -14.62
N GLU A 51 -5.45 -1.64 -13.66
CA GLU A 51 -5.63 -2.40 -12.43
C GLU A 51 -6.57 -1.67 -11.46
N VAL A 52 -7.46 -2.40 -10.80
CA VAL A 52 -8.31 -1.83 -9.76
C VAL A 52 -7.57 -1.80 -8.41
N PRO A 53 -7.74 -0.76 -7.55
CA PRO A 53 -6.93 -0.62 -6.34
C PRO A 53 -6.98 -1.81 -5.38
N TRP A 54 -8.13 -2.49 -5.29
CA TRP A 54 -8.26 -3.70 -4.48
C TRP A 54 -7.37 -4.85 -5.00
N ALA A 55 -7.31 -5.03 -6.33
CA ALA A 55 -6.52 -6.09 -6.94
C ALA A 55 -5.02 -5.83 -6.76
N ALA A 56 -4.60 -4.58 -6.92
CA ALA A 56 -3.23 -4.15 -6.63
C ALA A 56 -2.84 -4.49 -5.19
N ALA A 57 -3.69 -4.14 -4.21
CA ALA A 57 -3.43 -4.47 -2.82
C ALA A 57 -3.26 -5.98 -2.57
N VAL A 58 -4.05 -6.84 -3.22
CA VAL A 58 -3.92 -8.30 -3.09
C VAL A 58 -2.64 -8.82 -3.73
N ARG A 59 -2.35 -8.37 -4.96
CA ARG A 59 -1.15 -8.75 -5.70
C ARG A 59 0.10 -8.40 -4.89
N GLU A 60 0.20 -7.17 -4.43
CA GLU A 60 1.32 -6.67 -3.64
C GLU A 60 1.50 -7.45 -2.33
N LEU A 61 0.42 -7.80 -1.63
CA LEU A 61 0.55 -8.62 -0.41
C LEU A 61 1.06 -10.04 -0.71
N ALA A 62 0.69 -10.61 -1.84
CA ALA A 62 1.20 -11.91 -2.27
C ALA A 62 2.67 -11.82 -2.68
N GLU A 63 3.05 -10.78 -3.41
CA GLU A 63 4.42 -10.54 -3.91
C GLU A 63 5.39 -10.16 -2.79
N GLU A 64 5.01 -9.20 -1.95
CA GLU A 64 5.87 -8.66 -0.90
C GLU A 64 5.93 -9.56 0.33
N LEU A 65 4.81 -10.16 0.75
CA LEU A 65 4.68 -10.83 2.06
C LEU A 65 4.34 -12.32 1.98
N GLY A 66 4.11 -12.85 0.78
CA GLY A 66 3.57 -14.20 0.60
C GLY A 66 2.20 -14.40 1.29
N TRP A 67 1.48 -13.30 1.54
CA TRP A 67 0.22 -13.33 2.25
C TRP A 67 -0.95 -13.47 1.29
N SER A 68 -1.93 -14.28 1.65
CA SER A 68 -3.19 -14.39 0.92
C SER A 68 -4.35 -14.47 1.90
N GLY A 69 -5.39 -13.69 1.63
CA GLY A 69 -6.58 -13.61 2.47
C GLY A 69 -7.53 -12.54 1.97
N PRO A 70 -8.77 -12.51 2.49
CA PRO A 70 -9.73 -11.48 2.13
C PRO A 70 -9.31 -10.13 2.71
N LEU A 71 -9.32 -9.08 1.89
CA LEU A 71 -9.25 -7.70 2.38
C LEU A 71 -10.63 -7.20 2.77
N GLY A 72 -10.65 -6.34 3.79
CA GLY A 72 -11.84 -5.64 4.24
C GLY A 72 -12.12 -4.37 3.44
N ARG A 73 -12.87 -3.45 4.06
CA ARG A 73 -13.32 -2.21 3.42
C ARG A 73 -12.17 -1.23 3.15
N LEU A 74 -12.40 -0.30 2.23
CA LEU A 74 -11.58 0.91 2.09
C LEU A 74 -11.67 1.76 3.37
N LEU A 75 -10.52 2.17 3.89
CA LEU A 75 -10.38 3.00 5.08
C LEU A 75 -10.08 4.46 4.74
N VAL A 76 -9.14 4.68 3.80
CA VAL A 76 -8.62 6.00 3.47
C VAL A 76 -8.40 6.12 1.96
N VAL A 77 -8.67 7.30 1.42
CA VAL A 77 -8.12 7.77 0.16
C VAL A 77 -7.29 9.00 0.47
N ASP A 78 -5.98 8.90 0.30
CA ASP A 78 -5.05 10.00 0.62
C ASP A 78 -4.46 10.62 -0.65
N TYR A 79 -4.29 11.94 -0.62
CA TYR A 79 -3.62 12.68 -1.68
C TYR A 79 -2.17 12.93 -1.30
N VAL A 80 -1.26 12.45 -2.13
CA VAL A 80 0.17 12.64 -1.97
C VAL A 80 0.65 13.73 -2.93
N ARG A 81 1.10 14.85 -2.36
CA ARG A 81 1.71 15.94 -3.13
C ARG A 81 2.97 15.46 -3.88
N PRO A 82 3.39 16.15 -4.96
CA PRO A 82 4.65 15.84 -5.63
C PRO A 82 5.81 15.94 -4.64
N GLN A 83 6.68 14.92 -4.64
CA GLN A 83 7.83 14.84 -3.74
C GLN A 83 8.90 13.92 -4.34
N ASP A 84 10.18 14.22 -4.09
CA ASP A 84 11.33 13.38 -4.45
C ASP A 84 11.35 12.97 -5.93
N GLY A 85 11.03 13.92 -6.82
CA GLY A 85 10.98 13.71 -8.27
C GLY A 85 9.77 12.92 -8.78
N ARG A 86 8.86 12.50 -7.89
CA ARG A 86 7.62 11.79 -8.25
C ARG A 86 6.49 12.81 -8.40
N PRO A 87 5.63 12.71 -9.45
CA PRO A 87 4.45 13.55 -9.59
C PRO A 87 3.46 13.25 -8.45
N GLU A 88 2.42 14.04 -8.27
CA GLU A 88 1.34 13.77 -7.31
C GLU A 88 0.70 12.38 -7.49
N GLY A 89 0.07 11.87 -6.43
CA GLY A 89 -0.60 10.59 -6.44
C GLY A 89 -1.77 10.47 -5.47
N VAL A 90 -2.50 9.38 -5.62
CA VAL A 90 -3.62 8.99 -4.75
C VAL A 90 -3.32 7.61 -4.19
N VAL A 91 -3.49 7.43 -2.87
CA VAL A 91 -3.26 6.15 -2.18
C VAL A 91 -4.59 5.66 -1.61
N PHE A 92 -4.97 4.44 -1.98
CA PHE A 92 -6.11 3.73 -1.40
C PHE A 92 -5.62 2.83 -0.27
N VAL A 93 -6.20 2.94 0.93
CA VAL A 93 -5.82 2.10 2.06
C VAL A 93 -6.97 1.19 2.43
N PHE A 94 -6.74 -0.12 2.36
CA PHE A 94 -7.73 -1.15 2.72
C PHE A 94 -7.49 -1.69 4.12
N ASP A 95 -8.55 -2.18 4.75
CA ASP A 95 -8.47 -2.86 6.04
C ASP A 95 -7.95 -4.29 5.85
N GLY A 96 -6.76 -4.59 6.38
CA GLY A 96 -6.22 -5.96 6.39
C GLY A 96 -6.77 -6.82 7.51
N GLY A 97 -7.49 -6.21 8.46
CA GLY A 97 -8.00 -6.91 9.64
C GLY A 97 -6.93 -7.10 10.71
N MET A 98 -7.09 -8.19 11.48
CA MET A 98 -6.21 -8.51 12.60
C MET A 98 -5.19 -9.55 12.16
N LEU A 99 -3.91 -9.27 12.41
CA LEU A 99 -2.79 -10.16 12.15
C LEU A 99 -2.29 -10.76 13.47
N ASP A 100 -2.28 -12.09 13.56
CA ASP A 100 -1.72 -12.78 14.72
C ASP A 100 -0.20 -13.03 14.56
N GLU A 101 0.42 -13.54 15.64
CA GLU A 101 1.87 -13.79 15.64
C GLU A 101 2.28 -14.94 14.70
N VAL A 102 1.38 -15.89 14.44
CA VAL A 102 1.62 -17.04 13.54
C VAL A 102 1.60 -16.57 12.09
N GLU A 103 0.58 -15.78 11.71
CA GLU A 103 0.46 -15.18 10.38
C GLU A 103 1.65 -14.27 10.07
N LEU A 104 2.06 -13.44 11.03
CA LEU A 104 3.25 -12.58 10.88
C LEU A 104 4.54 -13.42 10.72
N ALA A 105 4.68 -14.50 11.49
CA ALA A 105 5.87 -15.37 11.41
C ALA A 105 5.90 -16.22 10.14
N ALA A 106 4.75 -16.46 9.51
CA ALA A 106 4.64 -17.22 8.26
C ALA A 106 4.93 -16.38 7.01
N MET A 107 5.07 -15.05 7.14
CA MET A 107 5.39 -14.18 6.01
C MET A 107 6.73 -14.55 5.39
N VAL A 108 6.74 -14.56 4.07
CA VAL A 108 7.94 -14.74 3.25
C VAL A 108 8.12 -13.50 2.39
N PHE A 109 9.34 -13.21 1.96
CA PHE A 109 9.64 -12.03 1.13
C PHE A 109 10.22 -12.50 -0.23
N PRO A 110 9.36 -13.00 -1.15
CA PRO A 110 9.78 -13.69 -2.38
C PRO A 110 10.63 -12.86 -3.35
N ASP A 111 10.32 -11.58 -3.50
CA ASP A 111 10.90 -10.68 -4.52
C ASP A 111 12.23 -10.03 -4.09
N GLY A 112 12.56 -10.07 -2.79
CA GLY A 112 13.72 -9.41 -2.21
C GLY A 112 13.57 -7.89 -2.03
N GLU A 113 12.40 -7.33 -2.31
CA GLU A 113 12.08 -5.94 -2.04
C GLU A 113 11.90 -5.68 -0.54
N ILE A 114 11.38 -6.66 0.20
CA ILE A 114 11.19 -6.56 1.65
C ILE A 114 12.27 -7.38 2.39
N ARG A 115 12.92 -6.73 3.37
CA ARG A 115 13.91 -7.36 4.25
C ARG A 115 13.27 -8.01 5.47
N SER A 116 12.28 -7.34 6.05
CA SER A 116 11.57 -7.82 7.23
C SER A 116 10.22 -7.10 7.40
N ALA A 117 9.29 -7.70 8.15
CA ALA A 117 8.01 -7.09 8.51
C ALA A 117 7.76 -7.21 10.01
N ARG A 118 7.21 -6.17 10.64
CA ARG A 118 7.00 -6.10 12.10
C ARG A 118 5.80 -5.24 12.47
N SER A 119 5.05 -5.66 13.48
CA SER A 119 4.04 -4.81 14.12
C SER A 119 4.69 -3.72 14.96
N ARG A 120 4.48 -2.46 14.58
CA ARG A 120 5.01 -1.27 15.25
C ARG A 120 3.89 -0.37 15.75
N ARG A 121 4.10 0.32 16.87
CA ARG A 121 3.15 1.35 17.30
C ARG A 121 3.11 2.43 16.21
N SER A 122 1.92 2.83 15.80
CA SER A 122 1.76 4.05 15.02
C SER A 122 2.40 5.21 15.79
N ALA A 123 3.27 5.97 15.13
CA ALA A 123 3.76 7.21 15.71
C ALA A 123 2.56 8.11 16.00
N ARG A 124 2.59 8.86 17.12
CA ARG A 124 1.51 9.82 17.41
C ARG A 124 1.27 10.69 16.17
N PRO A 125 0.01 10.95 15.79
CA PRO A 125 -0.28 11.76 14.62
C PRO A 125 0.45 13.09 14.77
N VAL A 126 1.25 13.45 13.76
CA VAL A 126 1.65 14.84 13.58
C VAL A 126 0.37 15.54 13.14
N THR A 127 -0.28 16.21 14.09
CA THR A 127 -1.43 17.07 13.79
C THR A 127 -0.98 18.07 12.74
N ARG A 128 -1.71 18.09 11.61
CA ARG A 128 -1.46 19.03 10.53
C ARG A 128 -1.87 20.45 10.93
#